data_AF-A0A5C3PQQ9-F1
#
_entry.id   AF-A0A5C3PQQ9-F1
#
_cell.length_a   1.000
_cell.length_b   1.000
_cell.length_c   1.000
_cell.angle_alpha   90.00
_cell.angle_beta   90.00
_cell.angle_gamma   90.00
#
_symmetry.space_group_name_H-M   'P 1'
#
loop_
_entity.id
_entity.type
_entity.pdbx_description
1 polymer ?
#
loop_
_entity_poly.entity_id
_entity_poly.type
_entity_poly.pdbx_seq_one_letter_code
_entity_poly.pdbx_strand_id
1 'polypeptide(L)'
;MSCLRASRPSTALPWAYWVIFGLYEPALSISGFLGALFDPKKAHDAQAPWPSGSAPPGPLSRATQVTMLQLAHVVGLLGLINFFVLGAARKYLFAHPVLQEKIVCALLTPLLIADVVHISITWCALGESRWHFWDWSGLLWITFLTGFSLLVPRIAWHLGIGRYVDRRDGQACRKS
;
A
#
# COMPACT_ATOMS: atom_id res chain seq x y z
N MET A 1 26.54 -13.42 33.75
CA MET A 1 25.83 -14.00 32.58
C MET A 1 24.58 -13.18 32.31
N SER A 2 24.71 -12.15 31.48
CA SER A 2 23.59 -11.29 31.10
C SER A 2 22.78 -12.00 30.03
N CYS A 3 21.63 -12.54 30.42
CA CYS A 3 20.65 -13.08 29.51
C CYS A 3 20.18 -11.93 28.60
N LEU A 4 20.61 -11.94 27.33
CA LEU A 4 20.02 -11.12 26.28
C LEU A 4 18.55 -11.54 26.14
N ARG A 5 17.67 -10.97 26.99
CA ARG A 5 16.24 -10.90 26.70
C ARG A 5 16.16 -10.12 25.41
N ALA A 6 16.01 -10.82 24.28
CA ALA A 6 15.49 -10.20 23.07
C ALA A 6 14.29 -9.37 23.51
N SER A 7 14.40 -8.05 23.38
CA SER A 7 13.39 -7.12 23.86
C SER A 7 12.08 -7.51 23.19
N ARG A 8 11.12 -7.99 23.99
CA ARG A 8 9.81 -8.36 23.46
C ARG A 8 9.26 -7.15 22.71
N PRO A 9 8.71 -7.33 21.50
CA PRO A 9 8.13 -6.22 20.77
C PRO A 9 7.09 -5.54 21.66
N SER A 10 7.20 -4.22 21.85
CA SER A 10 6.32 -3.46 22.77
C SER A 10 5.19 -2.71 22.06
N THR A 11 5.21 -2.71 20.72
CA THR A 11 4.28 -1.94 19.88
C THR A 11 3.82 -2.76 18.68
N ALA A 12 2.56 -2.60 18.29
CA ALA A 12 1.98 -3.22 17.11
C ALA A 12 2.40 -2.51 15.81
N LEU A 13 2.91 -1.28 15.91
CA LEU A 13 3.45 -0.52 14.80
C LEU A 13 4.90 -0.08 15.05
N PRO A 14 5.86 -1.03 14.98
CA PRO A 14 7.30 -0.74 14.97
C PRO A 14 7.69 0.30 13.92
N TRP A 15 8.86 0.91 14.11
CA TRP A 15 9.43 1.90 13.18
C TRP A 15 9.40 1.46 11.71
N ALA A 16 9.85 0.24 11.40
CA ALA A 16 9.93 -0.24 10.03
C ALA A 16 8.56 -0.23 9.33
N TYR A 17 7.52 -0.74 9.99
CA TYR A 17 6.16 -0.72 9.45
C TYR A 17 5.57 0.68 9.36
N TRP A 18 5.91 1.57 10.31
CA TRP A 18 5.47 2.96 10.25
C TRP A 18 6.10 3.71 9.07
N VAL A 19 7.38 3.47 8.75
CA VAL A 19 8.00 4.08 7.56
C VAL A 19 7.31 3.59 6.29
N ILE A 20 7.05 2.29 6.18
CA ILE A 20 6.44 1.71 4.98
C ILE A 20 5.01 2.21 4.80
N PHE A 21 4.13 1.98 5.77
CA PHE A 21 2.69 2.26 5.62
C PHE A 21 2.31 3.70 5.99
N GLY A 22 3.09 4.34 6.87
CA GLY A 22 2.81 5.66 7.38
C GLY A 22 3.54 6.79 6.64
N LEU A 23 4.57 6.50 5.83
CA LEU A 23 5.29 7.52 5.05
C LEU A 23 5.41 7.15 3.57
N TYR A 24 6.01 6.00 3.26
CA TYR A 24 6.28 5.56 1.90
C TYR A 24 5.01 5.34 1.08
N GLU A 25 4.05 4.57 1.61
CA GLU A 25 2.75 4.33 0.96
C GLU A 25 1.94 5.63 0.73
N PRO A 26 1.78 6.54 1.72
CA PRO A 26 1.17 7.84 1.51
C PRO A 26 1.89 8.67 0.45
N ALA A 27 3.22 8.73 0.49
CA ALA A 27 4.01 9.48 -0.48
C ALA A 27 3.79 8.94 -1.90
N LEU A 28 3.85 7.63 -2.10
CA LEU A 28 3.56 6.99 -3.39
C LEU A 28 2.16 7.32 -3.89
N SER A 29 1.16 7.20 -3.01
CA SER A 29 -0.25 7.42 -3.37
C SER A 29 -0.53 8.87 -3.76
N ILE A 30 0.04 9.82 -3.00
CA ILE A 30 -0.07 11.25 -3.28
C ILE A 30 0.71 11.60 -4.56
N SER A 31 1.90 11.04 -4.77
CA SER A 31 2.64 11.24 -6.02
C SER A 31 1.89 10.71 -7.23
N GLY A 32 1.26 9.54 -7.13
CA GLY A 32 0.39 8.99 -8.18
C GLY A 32 -0.79 9.91 -8.49
N PHE A 33 -1.44 10.43 -7.43
CA PHE A 33 -2.51 11.42 -7.57
C PHE A 33 -2.05 12.69 -8.29
N LEU A 34 -0.97 13.32 -7.80
CA LEU A 34 -0.43 14.55 -8.39
C LEU A 34 0.04 14.34 -9.83
N GLY A 35 0.61 13.17 -10.15
CA GLY A 35 1.01 12.83 -11.52
C GLY A 35 -0.18 12.76 -12.47
N ALA A 36 -1.26 12.11 -12.06
CA ALA A 36 -2.50 12.04 -12.86
C ALA A 36 -3.23 13.39 -12.94
N LEU A 37 -3.12 14.23 -11.92
CA LEU A 37 -3.68 15.58 -11.92
C LEU A 37 -2.93 16.49 -12.90
N PHE A 38 -1.60 16.36 -12.98
CA PHE A 38 -0.75 17.15 -13.86
C PHE A 38 -0.91 16.75 -15.33
N ASP A 39 -0.88 15.45 -15.63
CA ASP A 39 -1.03 14.93 -16.99
C ASP A 39 -1.88 13.65 -17.01
N PRO A 40 -3.22 13.78 -17.03
CA PRO A 40 -4.14 12.64 -17.01
C PRO A 40 -4.01 11.79 -18.28
N LYS A 41 -3.63 12.38 -19.43
CA LYS A 41 -3.43 11.64 -20.67
C LYS A 41 -2.23 10.72 -20.56
N LYS A 42 -1.08 11.24 -20.13
CA LYS A 42 0.12 10.43 -19.93
C LYS A 42 -0.09 9.34 -18.88
N ALA A 43 -0.78 9.65 -17.79
CA ALA A 43 -1.10 8.68 -16.76
C ALA A 43 -2.02 7.55 -17.27
N HIS A 44 -3.02 7.88 -18.09
CA HIS A 44 -3.90 6.92 -18.77
C HIS A 44 -3.13 6.07 -19.78
N ASP A 45 -2.39 6.71 -20.68
CA ASP A 45 -1.72 6.05 -21.79
C ASP A 45 -0.56 5.14 -21.34
N ALA A 46 -0.09 5.32 -20.11
CA ALA A 46 0.92 4.47 -19.50
C ALA A 46 0.34 3.29 -18.69
N GLN A 47 -0.99 3.14 -18.55
CA GLN A 47 -1.58 2.04 -17.75
C GLN A 47 -1.35 0.65 -18.36
N ALA A 48 -1.24 0.55 -19.69
CA ALA A 48 -1.04 -0.71 -20.39
C ALA A 48 -0.30 -0.48 -21.72
N PRO A 49 0.37 -1.52 -22.27
CA PRO A 49 0.92 -1.47 -23.62
C PRO A 49 -0.19 -1.27 -24.66
N TRP A 50 0.09 -0.47 -25.68
CA TRP A 50 -0.83 -0.26 -26.80
C TRP A 50 -0.61 -1.31 -27.89
N PRO A 51 -1.65 -1.97 -28.42
CA PRO A 51 -1.50 -2.97 -29.49
C PRO A 51 -0.79 -2.44 -30.74
N SER A 52 -0.98 -1.15 -31.05
CA SER A 52 -0.34 -0.44 -32.16
C SER A 52 1.07 0.07 -31.85
N GLY A 53 1.61 -0.16 -30.64
CA GLY A 53 2.89 0.37 -30.18
C GLY A 53 2.88 1.84 -29.76
N SER A 54 1.83 2.59 -30.09
CA SER A 54 1.65 3.99 -29.71
C SER A 54 0.24 4.30 -29.24
N ALA A 55 0.13 5.19 -28.26
CA ALA A 55 -1.14 5.70 -27.79
C ALA A 55 -1.89 6.48 -28.89
N PRO A 56 -3.24 6.44 -28.91
CA PRO A 56 -4.02 7.23 -29.84
C PRO A 56 -3.71 8.73 -29.74
N PRO A 57 -3.58 9.41 -30.88
CA PRO A 57 -3.38 10.86 -30.91
C PRO A 57 -4.65 11.58 -30.44
N GLY A 58 -4.47 12.78 -29.90
CA GLY A 58 -5.57 13.62 -29.43
C GLY A 58 -5.88 13.51 -27.93
N PRO A 59 -6.84 14.32 -27.44
CA PRO A 59 -7.20 14.36 -26.04
C PRO A 59 -8.00 13.12 -25.62
N LEU A 60 -7.95 12.80 -24.32
CA LEU A 60 -8.87 11.83 -23.74
C LEU A 60 -10.31 12.30 -23.89
N SER A 61 -11.25 11.35 -24.01
CA SER A 61 -12.66 11.66 -23.86
C SER A 61 -12.91 12.29 -22.48
N ARG A 62 -13.88 13.21 -22.38
CA ARG A 62 -14.21 13.86 -21.09
C ARG A 62 -14.57 12.85 -20.01
N ALA A 63 -15.29 11.79 -20.36
CA ALA A 63 -15.62 10.71 -19.44
C ALA A 63 -14.36 10.01 -18.91
N THR A 64 -13.45 9.61 -19.80
CA THR A 64 -12.17 8.98 -19.42
C THR A 64 -11.35 9.88 -18.52
N GLN A 65 -11.26 11.17 -18.84
CA GLN A 65 -10.51 12.13 -18.02
C GLN A 65 -11.09 12.25 -16.61
N VAL A 66 -12.41 12.37 -16.46
CA VAL A 66 -13.06 12.43 -15.14
C VAL A 66 -12.85 11.14 -14.36
N THR A 67 -13.01 9.97 -14.98
CA THR A 67 -12.78 8.68 -14.33
C THR A 67 -11.34 8.54 -13.85
N MET A 68 -10.36 8.93 -14.66
CA MET A 68 -8.94 8.89 -14.28
C MET A 68 -8.63 9.81 -13.09
N LEU A 69 -9.16 11.03 -13.09
CA LEU A 69 -8.94 11.98 -11.99
C LEU A 69 -9.63 11.53 -10.69
N GLN A 70 -10.84 10.98 -10.78
CA GLN A 70 -11.54 10.43 -9.63
C GLN A 70 -10.82 9.21 -9.03
N LEU A 71 -10.33 8.30 -9.88
CA LEU A 71 -9.54 7.16 -9.46
C LEU A 71 -8.26 7.62 -8.73
N ALA A 72 -7.52 8.54 -9.34
CA ALA A 72 -6.31 9.10 -8.78
C ALA A 72 -6.55 9.80 -7.43
N HIS A 73 -7.64 10.57 -7.33
CA HIS A 73 -8.04 11.23 -6.09
C HIS A 73 -8.33 10.23 -4.96
N VAL A 74 -9.06 9.15 -5.24
CA VAL A 74 -9.36 8.12 -4.23
C VAL A 74 -8.08 7.43 -3.74
N VAL A 75 -7.13 7.14 -4.64
CA VAL A 75 -5.82 6.58 -4.26
C VAL A 75 -5.06 7.55 -3.35
N GLY A 76 -4.96 8.82 -3.73
CA GLY A 76 -4.32 9.85 -2.90
C GLY A 76 -4.97 9.99 -1.51
N LEU A 77 -6.29 9.94 -1.45
CA LEU A 77 -7.06 9.98 -0.20
C LEU A 77 -6.76 8.78 0.71
N LEU A 78 -6.66 7.56 0.17
CA LEU A 78 -6.29 6.38 0.95
C LEU A 78 -4.89 6.53 1.58
N GLY A 79 -3.93 7.04 0.81
CA GLY A 79 -2.60 7.38 1.35
C GLY A 79 -2.67 8.38 2.51
N LEU A 80 -3.49 9.41 2.38
CA LEU A 80 -3.67 10.42 3.43
C LEU A 80 -4.31 9.84 4.70
N ILE A 81 -5.32 8.97 4.54
CA ILE A 81 -5.94 8.23 5.64
C ILE A 81 -4.88 7.40 6.38
N ASN A 82 -4.01 6.69 5.65
CA ASN A 82 -2.95 5.90 6.26
C ASN A 82 -1.98 6.74 7.07
N PHE A 83 -1.51 7.86 6.51
CA PHE A 83 -0.62 8.78 7.21
C PHE A 83 -1.22 9.24 8.55
N PHE A 84 -2.47 9.71 8.55
CA PHE A 84 -3.11 10.23 9.76
C PHE A 84 -3.48 9.15 10.76
N VAL A 85 -4.10 8.04 10.33
CA VAL A 85 -4.56 6.99 11.24
C VAL A 85 -3.38 6.27 11.87
N LEU A 86 -2.35 5.91 11.08
CA LEU A 86 -1.15 5.25 11.62
C LEU A 86 -0.31 6.21 12.46
N GLY A 87 -0.22 7.50 12.06
CA GLY A 87 0.41 8.54 12.86
C GLY A 87 -0.26 8.70 14.23
N ALA A 88 -1.60 8.77 14.26
CA ALA A 88 -2.37 8.84 15.50
C ALA A 88 -2.21 7.57 16.35
N ALA A 89 -2.29 6.38 15.74
CA ALA A 89 -2.10 5.11 16.44
C ALA A 89 -0.69 5.00 17.06
N ARG A 90 0.34 5.48 16.36
CA ARG A 90 1.71 5.50 16.90
C ARG A 90 1.85 6.49 18.05
N LYS A 91 1.30 7.71 17.90
CA LYS A 91 1.47 8.81 18.86
C LYS A 91 0.66 8.60 20.14
N TYR A 92 -0.59 8.14 20.03
CA TYR A 92 -1.53 8.13 21.16
C TYR A 92 -1.78 6.74 21.75
N LEU A 93 -1.48 5.66 21.02
CA LEU A 93 -1.77 4.28 21.47
C LEU A 93 -0.53 3.47 21.83
N PHE A 94 0.65 4.11 21.92
CA PHE A 94 1.89 3.42 22.26
C PHE A 94 1.82 2.70 23.63
N ALA A 95 1.10 3.29 24.60
CA ALA A 95 0.90 2.71 25.93
C ALA A 95 -0.17 1.60 25.96
N HIS A 96 -0.97 1.48 24.90
CA HIS A 96 -2.06 0.51 24.78
C HIS A 96 -1.86 -0.36 23.52
N PRO A 97 -0.84 -1.24 23.50
CA PRO A 97 -0.43 -1.97 22.30
C PRO A 97 -1.53 -2.90 21.74
N VAL A 98 -2.43 -3.41 22.60
CA VAL A 98 -3.60 -4.19 22.18
C VAL A 98 -4.59 -3.34 21.36
N LEU A 99 -4.85 -2.10 21.79
CA LEU A 99 -5.73 -1.19 21.07
C LEU A 99 -5.06 -0.71 19.78
N GLN A 100 -3.76 -0.42 19.84
CA GLN A 100 -2.96 -0.10 18.67
C GLN A 100 -3.02 -1.23 17.63
N GLU A 101 -2.85 -2.49 18.02
CA GLU A 101 -2.95 -3.64 17.12
C GLU A 101 -4.32 -3.72 16.45
N LYS A 102 -5.41 -3.54 17.20
CA LYS A 102 -6.77 -3.62 16.65
C LYS A 102 -7.04 -2.54 15.60
N ILE A 103 -6.63 -1.29 15.87
CA ILE A 103 -6.84 -0.18 14.93
C ILE A 103 -5.96 -0.33 13.69
N VAL A 104 -4.69 -0.69 13.86
CA VAL A 104 -3.79 -0.94 12.73
C VAL A 104 -4.29 -2.13 11.91
N CYS A 105 -4.78 -3.20 12.55
CA CYS A 105 -5.39 -4.34 11.86
C CYS A 105 -6.61 -3.92 11.04
N ALA A 106 -7.52 -3.15 11.64
CA ALA A 106 -8.72 -2.66 10.97
C ALA A 106 -8.40 -1.80 9.73
N LEU A 107 -7.28 -1.09 9.74
CA LEU A 107 -6.82 -0.30 8.60
C LEU A 107 -6.07 -1.16 7.56
N LEU A 108 -5.12 -2.00 7.99
CA LEU A 108 -4.27 -2.75 7.05
C LEU A 108 -4.97 -3.95 6.42
N THR A 109 -6.02 -4.52 7.04
CA THR A 109 -6.76 -5.65 6.46
C THR A 109 -7.43 -5.32 5.13
N PRO A 110 -8.28 -4.27 5.00
CA PRO A 110 -8.89 -3.93 3.73
C PRO A 110 -7.85 -3.53 2.68
N LEU A 111 -6.75 -2.91 3.08
CA LEU A 111 -5.65 -2.58 2.16
C LEU A 111 -4.90 -3.82 1.67
N LEU A 112 -4.77 -4.86 2.49
CA LEU A 112 -4.20 -6.15 2.05
C LEU A 112 -5.07 -6.79 0.98
N ILE A 113 -6.39 -6.75 1.19
CA ILE A 113 -7.33 -7.21 0.18
C ILE A 113 -7.20 -6.37 -1.09
N ALA A 114 -7.09 -5.05 -0.94
CA ALA A 114 -6.90 -4.13 -2.07
C ALA A 114 -5.61 -4.44 -2.84
N ASP A 115 -4.48 -4.69 -2.18
CA ASP A 115 -3.21 -5.04 -2.83
C ASP A 115 -3.34 -6.32 -3.67
N VAL A 116 -3.92 -7.39 -3.10
CA VAL A 116 -4.13 -8.67 -3.80
C VAL A 116 -5.07 -8.50 -4.98
N VAL A 117 -6.19 -7.81 -4.78
CA VAL A 117 -7.20 -7.58 -5.83
C VAL A 117 -6.63 -6.67 -6.92
N HIS A 118 -5.91 -5.61 -6.57
CA HIS A 118 -5.30 -4.67 -7.51
C HIS A 118 -4.29 -5.36 -8.42
N ILE A 119 -3.37 -6.15 -7.86
CA ILE A 119 -2.39 -6.92 -8.63
C ILE A 119 -3.09 -7.95 -9.52
N SER A 120 -4.06 -8.69 -8.98
CA SER A 120 -4.76 -9.75 -9.71
C SER A 120 -5.59 -9.20 -10.88
N ILE A 121 -6.36 -8.13 -10.65
CA ILE A 121 -7.18 -7.50 -11.69
C ILE A 121 -6.28 -6.87 -12.75
N THR A 122 -5.22 -6.15 -12.35
CA THR A 122 -4.27 -5.55 -13.31
C THR A 122 -3.64 -6.64 -14.18
N TRP A 123 -3.17 -7.73 -13.56
CA TRP A 123 -2.59 -8.85 -14.28
C TRP A 123 -3.56 -9.51 -15.28
N CYS A 124 -4.82 -9.71 -14.89
CA CYS A 124 -5.84 -10.25 -15.77
C CYS A 124 -6.23 -9.27 -16.89
N ALA A 125 -6.34 -7.97 -16.58
CA ALA A 125 -6.74 -6.93 -17.52
C ALA A 125 -5.70 -6.70 -18.64
N LEU A 126 -4.43 -7.03 -18.39
CA LEU A 126 -3.38 -6.98 -19.42
C LEU A 126 -3.55 -8.03 -20.54
N GLY A 127 -4.41 -9.03 -20.37
CA GLY A 127 -4.60 -10.07 -21.39
C GLY A 127 -3.30 -10.80 -21.72
N GLU A 128 -2.96 -10.92 -23.01
CA GLU A 128 -1.71 -11.56 -23.45
C GLU A 128 -0.46 -10.75 -23.06
N SER A 129 -0.56 -9.43 -22.97
CA SER A 129 0.56 -8.55 -22.60
C SER A 129 1.13 -8.80 -21.20
N ARG A 130 0.41 -9.54 -20.34
CA ARG A 130 0.90 -9.90 -18.99
C ARG A 130 2.18 -10.74 -19.03
N TRP A 131 2.43 -11.48 -20.11
CA TRP A 131 3.63 -12.32 -20.26
C TRP A 131 4.79 -11.61 -20.98
N HIS A 132 4.52 -10.45 -21.58
CA HIS A 132 5.48 -9.67 -22.35
C HIS A 132 6.10 -8.55 -21.51
N PHE A 133 6.84 -8.92 -20.46
CA PHE A 133 7.40 -7.98 -19.48
C PHE A 133 8.28 -6.87 -20.08
N TRP A 134 8.94 -7.14 -21.20
CA TRP A 134 9.79 -6.17 -21.89
C TRP A 134 9.01 -5.04 -22.56
N ASP A 135 7.74 -5.28 -22.88
CA ASP A 135 6.85 -4.31 -23.54
C ASP A 135 6.06 -3.47 -22.52
N TRP A 136 6.25 -3.75 -21.22
CA TRP A 136 5.58 -3.02 -20.17
C TRP A 136 6.07 -1.58 -20.10
N SER A 137 5.11 -0.65 -19.98
CA SER A 137 5.41 0.75 -19.72
C SER A 137 6.14 0.90 -18.37
N GLY A 138 6.88 2.01 -18.22
CA GLY A 138 7.49 2.33 -16.94
C GLY A 138 6.48 2.44 -15.79
N LEU A 139 5.27 2.94 -16.05
CA LEU A 139 4.23 3.02 -15.04
C LEU A 139 3.71 1.65 -14.64
N LEU A 140 3.55 0.72 -15.59
CA LEU A 140 3.11 -0.64 -15.30
C LEU A 140 4.14 -1.39 -14.43
N TRP A 141 5.42 -1.26 -14.76
CA TRP A 141 6.51 -1.77 -13.92
C TRP A 141 6.45 -1.19 -12.51
N ILE A 142 6.29 0.13 -12.40
CA ILE A 142 6.16 0.80 -11.11
C ILE A 142 4.96 0.23 -10.33
N THR A 143 3.79 0.06 -10.96
CA THR A 143 2.59 -0.47 -10.31
C THR A 143 2.81 -1.84 -9.69
N PHE A 144 3.45 -2.78 -10.41
CA PHE A 144 3.75 -4.10 -9.83
C PHE A 144 4.83 -4.03 -8.74
N LEU A 145 5.91 -3.28 -8.96
CA LEU A 145 6.99 -3.12 -7.99
C LEU A 145 6.48 -2.51 -6.67
N THR A 146 5.69 -1.44 -6.75
CA THR A 146 5.12 -0.79 -5.56
C THR A 146 4.00 -1.63 -4.95
N GLY A 147 3.20 -2.32 -5.77
CA GLY A 147 2.20 -3.27 -5.29
C GLY A 147 2.83 -4.37 -4.43
N PHE A 148 3.89 -5.02 -4.92
CA PHE A 148 4.61 -6.04 -4.15
C PHE A 148 5.38 -5.46 -2.95
N SER A 149 5.96 -4.27 -3.07
CA SER A 149 6.69 -3.62 -1.97
C SER A 149 5.77 -3.25 -0.80
N LEU A 150 4.46 -3.10 -1.03
CA LEU A 150 3.45 -2.91 0.02
C LEU A 150 2.82 -4.22 0.47
N LEU A 151 2.49 -5.11 -0.47
CA LEU A 151 1.86 -6.41 -0.19
C LEU A 151 2.70 -7.26 0.77
N VAL A 152 3.99 -7.42 0.49
CA VAL A 152 4.87 -8.31 1.26
C VAL A 152 5.00 -7.87 2.73
N PRO A 153 5.35 -6.60 3.04
CA PRO A 153 5.33 -6.11 4.40
C PRO A 153 3.95 -6.24 5.05
N ARG A 154 2.86 -6.05 4.28
CA ARG A 154 1.51 -6.12 4.85
C ARG A 154 1.14 -7.54 5.24
N ILE A 155 1.51 -8.55 4.45
CA ILE A 155 1.41 -9.96 4.84
C ILE A 155 2.27 -10.24 6.06
N ALA A 156 3.54 -9.79 6.07
CA ALA A 156 4.44 -9.97 7.20
C ALA A 156 3.88 -9.36 8.51
N TRP A 157 3.24 -8.20 8.40
CA TRP A 157 2.54 -7.57 9.52
C TRP A 157 1.38 -8.43 10.01
N HIS A 158 0.53 -8.96 9.13
CA HIS A 158 -0.59 -9.83 9.55
C HIS A 158 -0.11 -11.15 10.18
N LEU A 159 1.01 -11.69 9.70
CA LEU A 159 1.68 -12.86 10.29
C LEU A 159 2.36 -12.56 11.65
N GLY A 160 2.40 -11.29 12.07
CA GLY A 160 2.97 -10.89 13.35
C GLY A 160 4.49 -10.86 13.38
N ILE A 161 5.14 -10.77 12.22
CA ILE A 161 6.59 -10.73 12.09
C ILE A 161 7.11 -9.37 12.57
N GLY A 162 8.04 -9.37 13.53
CA GLY A 162 8.75 -8.15 13.95
C GLY A 162 7.91 -7.10 14.71
N ARG A 163 6.69 -7.42 15.16
CA ARG A 163 5.81 -6.51 15.93
C ARG A 163 5.19 -7.20 17.15
N TYR A 164 4.57 -6.43 18.05
CA TYR A 164 3.73 -6.96 19.13
C TYR A 164 2.47 -7.62 18.57
N VAL A 165 2.09 -8.76 19.16
CA VAL A 165 0.85 -9.49 18.90
C VAL A 165 0.23 -9.87 20.23
N ASP A 166 -0.96 -9.37 20.58
CA ASP A 166 -1.60 -9.60 21.89
C ASP A 166 -1.75 -11.10 22.21
N ARG A 167 -2.22 -11.89 21.22
CA ARG A 167 -2.38 -13.35 21.39
C ARG A 167 -1.07 -14.06 21.74
N ARG A 168 0.08 -13.58 21.26
CA ARG A 168 1.41 -14.18 21.48
C ARG A 168 2.11 -13.59 22.70
N ASP A 169 2.11 -12.27 22.81
CA ASP A 169 2.96 -11.50 23.73
C ASP A 169 2.19 -11.05 24.98
N GLY A 170 0.87 -10.85 24.89
CA GLY A 170 0.00 -10.45 26.01
C GLY A 170 -0.26 -11.57 27.03
N GLN A 171 -0.26 -12.83 26.59
CA GLN A 171 -0.46 -13.99 27.48
C GLN A 171 0.64 -14.16 28.52
N ALA A 172 1.87 -13.76 28.20
CA ALA A 172 3.01 -13.84 29.12
C ALA A 172 2.92 -12.84 30.29
N CYS A 173 2.12 -11.78 30.15
CA CYS A 173 1.89 -10.78 31.21
C CYS A 173 0.70 -11.16 32.11
N ARG A 174 -0.28 -11.93 31.60
CA ARG A 174 -1.46 -12.39 32.37
C ARG A 174 -1.21 -13.60 33.27
N LYS A 175 -0.11 -14.32 33.06
CA LYS A 175 0.26 -15.53 33.84
C LYS A 175 1.33 -15.27 34.91
N SER A 176 1.68 -14.00 35.14
CA SER A 176 2.65 -13.57 36.17
C SER A 176 1.94 -12.70 37.20
#